data_AF-A0A6M4PHB6-F1
#
_entry.id   AF-A0A6M4PHB6-F1
#
_cell.length_a   1.000
_cell.length_b   1.000
_cell.length_c   1.000
_cell.angle_alpha   90.00
_cell.angle_beta   90.00
_cell.angle_gamma   90.00
#
_symmetry.space_group_name_H-M   'P 1'
#
loop_
_entity.id
_entity.type
_entity.pdbx_description
1 polymer ?
#
loop_
_entity_poly.entity_id
_entity_poly.type
_entity_poly.pdbx_seq_one_letter_code
_entity_poly.pdbx_strand_id
1 'polypeptide(L)' 'MGDHVHVRLGQGLSVSEQGELIEHSRCRCGATWTKVFDADGEDPDRPGPS' A
#
# COMPACT_ATOMS: atom_id res chain seq x y z
N MET A 1 18.24 -11.78 -11.77
CA MET A 1 18.67 -10.47 -11.25
C MET A 1 17.41 -9.67 -10.99
N GLY A 2 17.13 -9.33 -9.74
CA GLY A 2 15.99 -8.46 -9.40
C GLY A 2 16.56 -7.17 -8.84
N ASP A 3 16.29 -6.05 -9.50
CA ASP A 3 16.68 -4.74 -9.00
C ASP A 3 15.85 -4.43 -7.75
N HIS A 4 16.53 -4.25 -6.61
CA HIS A 4 15.90 -3.85 -5.37
C HIS A 4 15.81 -2.32 -5.32
N VAL A 5 14.61 -1.77 -5.39
CA VAL A 5 14.36 -0.33 -5.31
C VAL A 5 13.95 0.06 -3.90
N HIS A 6 14.61 1.06 -3.32
CA HIS A 6 14.21 1.65 -2.04
C HIS A 6 13.20 2.77 -2.28
N VAL A 7 11.96 2.58 -1.83
CA VAL A 7 10.93 3.62 -1.84
C VAL A 7 10.70 4.17 -0.43
N ARG A 8 10.37 5.45 -0.32
CA ARG A 8 10.02 6.08 0.95
C ARG A 8 8.52 6.00 1.15
N LEU A 9 8.09 5.29 2.19
CA LEU A 9 6.68 5.17 2.56
C LEU A 9 6.31 6.20 3.63
N GLY A 10 5.07 6.67 3.57
CA GLY A 10 4.47 7.50 4.61
C GLY A 10 4.24 6.71 5.92
N GLN A 11 3.92 7.41 7.00
CA GLN A 11 3.56 6.73 8.25
C GLN A 11 2.31 5.86 8.04
N GLY A 12 2.38 4.61 8.47
CA GLY A 12 1.28 3.64 8.30
C GLY A 12 1.31 2.89 6.96
N LEU A 13 2.31 3.07 6.10
CA LEU A 13 2.43 2.32 4.84
C LEU A 13 3.60 1.31 4.89
N SER A 14 3.41 0.13 4.31
CA SER A 14 4.43 -0.94 4.14
C SER A 14 4.26 -1.67 2.81
N VAL A 15 5.25 -2.44 2.36
CA VAL A 15 5.18 -3.27 1.15
C VAL A 15 5.37 -4.75 1.51
N SER A 16 4.59 -5.66 0.91
CA SER A 16 4.70 -7.11 1.12
C SER A 16 5.86 -7.72 0.33
N GLU A 17 6.23 -8.98 0.63
CA GLU A 17 7.23 -9.70 -0.17
C GLU A 17 6.77 -9.95 -1.61
N GLN A 18 5.45 -9.93 -1.82
CA GLN A 18 4.80 -10.07 -3.12
C GLN A 18 4.70 -8.73 -3.87
N GLY A 19 5.10 -7.62 -3.24
CA GLY A 19 5.09 -6.29 -3.84
C GLY A 19 3.78 -5.51 -3.63
N GLU A 20 2.84 -6.00 -2.82
CA GLU A 20 1.59 -5.30 -2.54
C GLU A 20 1.83 -4.10 -1.63
N LEU A 21 1.13 -2.98 -1.87
CA LEU A 21 1.13 -1.85 -0.94
C LEU A 21 0.12 -2.12 0.17
N ILE A 22 0.54 -1.97 1.41
CA ILE A 22 -0.29 -2.19 2.60
C ILE A 22 -0.41 -0.88 3.37
N GLU A 23 -1.64 -0.45 3.60
CA GLU A 23 -1.96 0.66 4.50
C GLU A 23 -2.48 0.13 5.83
N HIS A 24 -1.86 0.60 6.90
CA HIS A 24 -2.24 0.36 8.29
C HIS A 24 -2.82 1.63 8.86
N SER A 25 -4.05 1.57 9.34
CA SER A 25 -4.62 2.68 10.10
C SER A 25 -5.20 2.22 11.44
N ARG A 26 -5.11 3.12 12.42
CA ARG A 26 -5.36 2.84 13.83
C ARG A 26 -6.23 3.93 14.43
N CYS A 27 -7.33 3.55 15.05
CA CYS A 27 -8.15 4.44 15.86
C CYS A 27 -7.54 4.63 17.25
N ARG A 28 -7.78 5.80 17.85
CA ARG A 28 -7.46 6.03 19.27
C ARG A 28 -8.24 5.13 20.23
N CYS A 29 -9.34 4.52 19.79
CA CYS A 29 -10.07 3.52 20.58
C CYS A 29 -9.41 2.13 20.60
N GLY A 30 -8.29 1.93 19.88
CA GLY A 30 -7.57 0.67 19.81
C GLY A 30 -7.92 -0.20 18.59
N ALA A 31 -8.96 0.16 17.83
CA ALA A 31 -9.26 -0.51 16.57
C ALA A 31 -8.14 -0.32 15.55
N THR A 32 -7.80 -1.37 14.82
CA THR A 32 -6.82 -1.36 13.73
C THR A 32 -7.45 -1.95 12.49
N TRP A 33 -7.12 -1.39 11.34
CA TRP A 33 -7.55 -1.86 10.04
C TRP A 33 -6.40 -1.82 9.06
N THR A 34 -6.41 -2.78 8.15
CA THR A 34 -5.39 -2.95 7.13
C THR A 34 -6.06 -3.02 5.77
N LYS A 35 -5.55 -2.25 4.82
CA LYS A 35 -5.98 -2.27 3.42
C LYS A 35 -4.82 -2.71 2.56
N VAL A 36 -5.04 -3.73 1.74
CA VAL A 36 -4.05 -4.23 0.77
C VAL A 36 -4.44 -3.70 -0.60
N PHE A 37 -3.45 -3.18 -1.33
CA PHE A 37 -3.58 -2.74 -2.69
C PHE A 37 -2.72 -3.65 -3.57
N ASP A 38 -3.37 -4.38 -4.48
CA ASP A 38 -2.70 -5.21 -5.46
C ASP A 38 -1.87 -4.35 -6.42
N ALA A 39 -0.62 -4.74 -6.65
CA ALA A 39 0.25 -4.05 -7.61
C ALA A 39 -0.19 -4.27 -9.07
N ASP A 40 -0.94 -5.35 -9.34
CA ASP A 40 -1.44 -5.71 -10.68
C ASP A 40 -2.73 -4.96 -11.09
N GLY A 41 -3.14 -3.95 -10.32
CA GLY A 41 -4.56 -3.62 -10.19
C GLY A 41 -5.03 -2.22 -10.58
N GLU A 42 -4.22 -1.31 -11.11
CA GLU A 42 -4.74 -0.17 -11.90
C GLU A 42 -3.58 0.56 -12.57
N ASP A 43 -3.77 0.89 -13.85
CA ASP A 43 -2.93 1.85 -14.55
C ASP A 43 -2.97 3.17 -13.75
N PRO A 44 -1.83 3.70 -13.25
CA PRO A 44 -1.82 4.90 -12.40
C PRO A 44 -2.36 6.15 -13.13
N ASP A 45 -2.55 6.09 -14.45
CA ASP A 45 -3.22 7.12 -15.25
C ASP A 45 -4.76 6.98 -15.30
N ARG A 46 -5.37 5.98 -14.66
CA ARG A 46 -6.82 5.83 -14.64
C ARG A 46 -7.45 6.66 -13.53
N PRO A 47 -8.24 7.70 -13.83
CA PRO A 47 -8.97 8.43 -12.80
C PRO A 47 -10.00 7.51 -12.14
N GLY A 48 -9.97 7.42 -10.81
CA GLY A 48 -10.92 6.65 -10.02
C GLY A 48 -12.38 7.11 -10.23
N PRO A 49 -13.38 6.26 -9.98
CA PRO A 49 -14.77 6.62 -10.21
C PRO A 49 -15.20 7.76 -9.27
N SER A 50 -15.79 8.79 -9.88
CA SER A 50 -16.36 9.97 -9.23
C SER A 50 -17.67 9.68 -8.49
#